data_AF-A0A1V9HGX2-F1
#
_entry.id   AF-A0A1V9HGX2-F1
#
_cell.length_a   1.000
_cell.length_b   1.000
_cell.length_c   1.000
_cell.angle_alpha   90.00
_cell.angle_beta   90.00
_cell.angle_gamma   90.00
#
_symmetry.space_group_name_H-M   'P 1'
#
loop_
_entity.id
_entity.type
_entity.pdbx_description
1 polymer ?
#
loop_
_entity_poly.entity_id
_entity_poly.type
_entity_poly.pdbx_seq_one_letter_code
_entity_poly.pdbx_strand_id
1 'polypeptide(L)'
;MFLAIARMAKHRFVTPADIDGSALSDGTARARTLQSLLQNTTEQLAFALPVYVAALLSTRPAIQAAVPACACAFLLGRLIFFATYSGGAGARALGFALTFYPTVLLLIWQLVLLAASVAG
;
A
#
# COMPACT_ATOMS: atom_id res chain seq x y z
N MET A 1 4.67 -5.13 3.82
CA MET A 1 5.72 -5.24 2.80
C MET A 1 6.62 -6.45 3.01
N PHE A 2 7.31 -6.58 4.13
CA PHE A 2 8.24 -7.69 4.39
C PHE A 2 7.63 -9.08 4.22
N LEU A 3 6.38 -9.28 4.64
CA LEU A 3 5.64 -10.54 4.41
C LEU A 3 5.46 -10.87 2.92
N ALA A 4 5.20 -9.88 2.06
CA ALA A 4 5.06 -10.08 0.62
C ALA A 4 6.42 -10.40 -0.02
N ILE A 5 7.47 -9.68 0.38
CA ILE A 5 8.85 -9.92 -0.06
C ILE A 5 9.28 -11.33 0.32
N ALA A 6 9.13 -11.72 1.59
CA ALA A 6 9.53 -13.03 2.09
C ALA A 6 8.79 -14.17 1.38
N ARG A 7 7.48 -14.01 1.12
CA ARG A 7 6.69 -15.01 0.38
C ARG A 7 7.14 -15.14 -1.07
N MET A 8 7.43 -14.03 -1.75
CA MET A 8 7.92 -14.04 -3.12
C MET A 8 9.33 -14.63 -3.22
N ALA A 9 10.23 -14.21 -2.34
CA ALA A 9 11.60 -14.72 -2.26
C ALA A 9 11.60 -16.24 -2.01
N LYS A 10 10.86 -16.71 -0.99
CA LYS A 10 10.72 -18.14 -0.70
C LYS A 10 10.23 -18.90 -1.93
N HIS A 11 9.23 -18.38 -2.64
CA HIS A 11 8.68 -19.03 -3.84
C HIS A 11 9.71 -19.17 -4.97
N ARG A 12 10.48 -18.10 -5.24
CA ARG A 12 11.54 -18.13 -6.27
C ARG A 12 12.67 -19.10 -5.95
N PHE A 13 13.12 -19.14 -4.70
CA PHE A 13 14.23 -20.03 -4.30
C PHE A 13 13.89 -21.52 -4.39
N VAL A 14 12.62 -21.89 -4.29
CA VAL A 14 12.19 -23.30 -4.29
C VAL A 14 11.56 -23.75 -5.61
N THR A 15 11.31 -22.83 -6.54
CA THR A 15 10.65 -23.12 -7.82
C THR A 15 11.63 -22.87 -8.96
N PRO A 16 12.22 -23.93 -9.56
CA PRO A 16 13.22 -23.77 -10.61
C PRO A 16 12.75 -22.90 -11.79
N ALA A 17 11.46 -22.98 -12.15
CA ALA A 17 10.88 -22.17 -13.21
C ALA A 17 10.80 -20.64 -12.91
N ASP A 18 10.93 -20.25 -11.64
CA ASP A 18 10.79 -18.86 -11.17
C ASP A 18 12.09 -18.33 -10.52
N ILE A 19 13.17 -19.11 -10.49
CA ILE A 19 14.41 -18.77 -9.77
C ILE A 19 15.12 -17.56 -10.40
N ASP A 20 15.11 -17.50 -11.74
CA ASP A 20 15.67 -16.41 -12.54
C ASP A 20 14.82 -15.13 -12.51
N GLY A 21 13.67 -15.19 -11.81
CA GLY A 21 12.72 -14.09 -11.72
C GLY A 21 11.98 -13.82 -13.03
N SER A 22 11.29 -12.68 -13.09
CA SER A 22 10.45 -12.30 -14.24
C SER A 22 11.24 -11.79 -15.45
N ALA A 23 12.57 -11.82 -15.41
CA ALA A 23 13.42 -11.35 -16.51
C ALA A 23 13.53 -12.38 -17.65
N LEU A 24 13.34 -13.66 -17.34
CA LEU A 24 13.56 -14.78 -18.25
C LEU A 24 12.33 -15.68 -18.44
N SER A 25 11.25 -15.45 -17.69
CA SER A 25 9.96 -16.13 -17.86
C SER A 25 8.78 -15.28 -17.35
N ASP A 26 7.56 -15.55 -17.84
CA ASP A 26 6.30 -14.97 -17.33
C ASP A 26 5.94 -15.44 -15.91
N GLY A 27 6.79 -16.30 -15.33
CA GLY A 27 6.62 -16.94 -14.04
C GLY A 27 5.44 -17.90 -13.96
N THR A 28 5.38 -18.68 -12.88
CA THR A 28 4.20 -19.49 -12.57
C THR A 28 3.00 -18.62 -12.16
N ALA A 29 1.77 -19.16 -12.22
CA ALA A 29 0.58 -18.44 -11.76
C ALA A 29 0.69 -17.95 -10.29
N ARG A 30 1.38 -18.73 -9.45
CA ARG A 30 1.68 -18.36 -8.07
C ARG A 30 2.68 -17.22 -8.00
N ALA A 31 3.76 -17.24 -8.79
CA ALA A 31 4.71 -16.14 -8.87
C ALA A 31 4.03 -14.83 -9.31
N ARG A 32 3.16 -14.86 -10.32
CA ARG A 32 2.38 -13.69 -10.75
C ARG A 32 1.48 -13.13 -9.66
N THR A 33 0.84 -14.02 -8.90
CA THR A 33 -0.03 -13.66 -7.76
C THR A 33 0.78 -12.96 -6.66
N LEU A 34 1.92 -13.55 -6.26
CA LEU A 34 2.80 -12.99 -5.24
C LEU A 34 3.45 -11.68 -5.69
N GLN A 35 3.84 -11.59 -6.97
CA GLN A 35 4.37 -10.37 -7.57
C GLN A 35 3.32 -9.25 -7.56
N SER A 36 2.06 -9.55 -7.90
CA SER A 36 0.97 -8.57 -7.88
C SER A 36 0.67 -8.08 -6.45
N LEU A 37 0.73 -8.96 -5.45
CA LEU A 37 0.62 -8.61 -4.03
C LEU A 37 1.76 -7.67 -3.60
N LEU A 38 2.99 -7.99 -4.00
CA LEU A 38 4.17 -7.19 -3.69
C LEU A 38 4.09 -5.82 -4.34
N GLN A 39 3.81 -5.78 -5.65
CA GLN A 39 3.67 -4.54 -6.41
C GLN A 39 2.59 -3.63 -5.82
N ASN A 40 1.38 -4.16 -5.56
CA ASN A 40 0.33 -3.36 -4.96
C ASN A 40 0.74 -2.83 -3.57
N THR A 41 1.44 -3.63 -2.77
CA THR A 41 1.94 -3.17 -1.47
C THR A 41 2.97 -2.06 -1.62
N THR A 42 3.86 -2.15 -2.61
CA THR A 42 4.86 -1.12 -2.91
C THR A 42 4.18 0.16 -3.39
N GLU A 43 3.21 0.08 -4.30
CA GLU A 43 2.44 1.25 -4.78
C GLU A 43 1.70 1.95 -3.62
N GLN A 44 1.02 1.19 -2.76
CA GLN A 44 0.30 1.75 -1.62
C GLN A 44 1.25 2.41 -0.60
N LEU A 45 2.45 1.84 -0.36
CA LEU A 45 3.44 2.44 0.52
C LEU A 45 4.15 3.65 -0.10
N ALA A 46 4.48 3.58 -1.40
CA ALA A 46 5.07 4.70 -2.14
C ALA A 46 4.16 5.93 -2.12
N PHE A 47 2.85 5.72 -2.09
CA PHE A 47 1.88 6.79 -1.90
C PHE A 47 1.70 7.21 -0.43
N ALA A 48 1.48 6.27 0.49
CA ALA A 48 1.16 6.60 1.88
C ALA A 48 2.32 7.23 2.66
N LEU A 49 3.55 6.77 2.45
CA LEU A 49 4.72 7.26 3.18
C LEU A 49 4.94 8.78 3.02
N PRO A 50 5.03 9.36 1.81
CA PRO A 50 5.22 10.81 1.67
C PRO A 50 4.03 11.60 2.24
N VAL A 51 2.80 11.11 2.10
CA VAL A 51 1.60 11.76 2.65
C VAL A 51 1.65 11.81 4.18
N TYR A 52 2.04 10.71 4.83
CA TYR A 52 2.09 10.63 6.29
C TYR A 52 3.28 11.42 6.86
N VAL A 53 4.43 11.39 6.19
CA VAL A 53 5.57 12.23 6.58
C VAL A 53 5.21 13.71 6.48
N ALA A 54 4.60 14.15 5.38
CA ALA A 54 4.13 15.53 5.24
C ALA A 54 3.11 15.90 6.34
N ALA A 55 2.19 14.98 6.68
CA ALA A 55 1.19 15.22 7.71
C ALA A 55 1.81 15.35 9.12
N LEU A 56 2.82 14.52 9.44
CA LEU A 56 3.54 14.60 10.71
C LEU A 56 4.40 15.87 10.81
N LEU A 57 4.91 16.39 9.69
CA LEU A 57 5.68 17.64 9.63
C LEU A 57 4.79 18.89 9.53
N SER A 58 3.47 18.74 9.39
CA SER A 58 2.53 19.85 9.32
C SER A 58 2.50 20.64 10.63
N THR A 59 2.38 21.96 10.57
CA THR A 59 2.21 22.81 11.77
C THR A 59 0.81 22.71 12.39
N ARG A 60 -0.13 22.00 11.75
CA ARG A 60 -1.51 21.89 12.21
C ARG A 60 -1.73 20.63 13.06
N PRO A 61 -2.06 20.74 14.35
CA PRO A 61 -2.24 19.57 15.23
C PRO A 61 -3.32 18.59 14.73
N ALA A 62 -4.38 19.11 14.11
CA ALA A 62 -5.45 18.28 13.55
C ALA A 62 -4.97 17.33 12.44
N ILE A 63 -4.02 17.77 11.60
CA ILE A 63 -3.42 16.93 10.54
C ILE A 63 -2.54 15.85 11.16
N GLN A 64 -1.70 16.20 12.13
CA GLN A 64 -0.85 15.24 12.83
C GLN A 64 -1.70 14.17 13.54
N ALA A 65 -2.78 14.59 14.21
CA ALA A 65 -3.69 13.69 14.93
C ALA A 65 -4.46 12.72 14.02
N ALA A 66 -4.59 13.02 12.71
CA ALA A 66 -5.22 12.12 11.75
C ALA A 66 -4.30 10.95 11.34
N VAL A 67 -2.98 11.10 11.48
CA VAL A 67 -2.00 10.10 11.02
C VAL A 67 -2.18 8.74 11.70
N PRO A 68 -2.33 8.61 13.04
CA PRO A 68 -2.56 7.32 13.68
C PRO A 68 -3.79 6.59 13.16
N ALA A 69 -4.90 7.31 12.96
CA ALA A 69 -6.13 6.72 12.43
C ALA A 69 -5.94 6.22 10.98
N CYS A 70 -5.29 7.01 10.12
CA CYS A 70 -4.98 6.62 8.76
C CYS A 70 -4.00 5.43 8.71
N ALA A 71 -3.00 5.41 9.60
CA ALA A 71 -2.05 4.30 9.72
C ALA A 71 -2.74 3.01 10.16
N CYS A 72 -3.64 3.07 11.15
CA CYS A 72 -4.45 1.92 11.56
C CYS A 72 -5.34 1.40 10.42
N ALA A 73 -6.04 2.30 9.72
CA ALA A 73 -6.84 1.93 8.55
C ALA A 73 -5.98 1.30 7.45
N PHE A 74 -4.78 1.83 7.21
CA PHE A 74 -3.83 1.28 6.25
C PHE A 74 -3.40 -0.14 6.63
N LEU A 75 -3.01 -0.36 7.89
CA LEU A 75 -2.60 -1.69 8.37
C LEU A 75 -3.74 -2.71 8.26
N LEU A 76 -4.94 -2.35 8.73
CA LEU A 76 -6.13 -3.19 8.62
C LEU A 76 -6.48 -3.49 7.16
N GLY A 77 -6.44 -2.48 6.30
CA GLY A 77 -6.67 -2.62 4.87
C GLY A 77 -5.68 -3.58 4.22
N ARG A 78 -4.40 -3.53 4.59
CA ARG A 78 -3.40 -4.51 4.13
C ARG A 78 -3.73 -5.91 4.62
N LEU A 79 -4.05 -6.12 5.89
CA LEU A 79 -4.41 -7.44 6.42
C LEU A 79 -5.60 -8.04 5.66
N ILE A 80 -6.66 -7.25 5.45
CA ILE A 80 -7.83 -7.66 4.67
C ILE A 80 -7.44 -7.98 3.22
N PHE A 81 -6.68 -7.11 2.56
CA PHE A 81 -6.25 -7.31 1.17
C PHE A 81 -5.45 -8.60 0.96
N PHE A 82 -4.57 -8.95 1.92
CA PHE A 82 -3.85 -10.22 1.89
C PHE A 82 -4.77 -11.42 2.14
N ALA A 83 -5.69 -11.31 3.11
CA ALA A 83 -6.58 -12.40 3.49
C ALA A 83 -7.59 -12.75 2.37
N THR A 84 -8.07 -11.74 1.64
CA THR A 84 -9.10 -11.92 0.61
C THR A 84 -8.52 -12.04 -0.80
N TYR A 85 -7.19 -12.16 -0.94
CA TYR A 85 -6.55 -12.08 -2.25
C TYR A 85 -6.99 -13.18 -3.22
N SER A 86 -7.23 -14.39 -2.73
CA SER A 86 -7.71 -15.53 -3.51
C SER A 86 -9.17 -15.38 -3.98
N GLY A 87 -9.95 -14.48 -3.37
CA GLY A 87 -11.35 -14.24 -3.69
C GLY A 87 -11.60 -13.33 -4.90
N GLY A 88 -10.56 -12.97 -5.65
CA GLY A 88 -10.67 -12.14 -6.86
C GLY A 88 -10.73 -10.63 -6.59
N ALA A 89 -11.18 -9.86 -7.58
CA ALA A 89 -11.15 -8.39 -7.51
C ALA A 89 -12.10 -7.80 -6.44
N GLY A 90 -13.36 -8.27 -6.40
CA GLY A 90 -14.36 -7.75 -5.46
C GLY A 90 -13.98 -7.97 -4.00
N ALA A 91 -13.47 -9.16 -3.66
CA ALA A 91 -13.07 -9.50 -2.30
C ALA A 91 -11.91 -8.62 -1.78
N ARG A 92 -11.04 -8.13 -2.67
CA ARG A 92 -9.89 -7.27 -2.34
C ARG A 92 -10.25 -5.79 -2.25
N ALA A 93 -11.41 -5.38 -2.77
CA ALA A 93 -11.79 -3.98 -2.89
C ALA A 93 -11.83 -3.26 -1.54
N LEU A 94 -12.35 -3.90 -0.50
CA LEU A 94 -12.40 -3.33 0.85
C LEU A 94 -10.99 -3.06 1.41
N GLY A 95 -10.09 -4.04 1.29
CA GLY A 95 -8.71 -3.90 1.76
C GLY A 95 -7.93 -2.82 1.00
N PHE A 96 -8.21 -2.67 -0.30
CA PHE A 96 -7.69 -1.56 -1.10
C PHE A 96 -8.27 -0.22 -0.67
N ALA A 97 -9.59 -0.13 -0.50
CA ALA A 97 -10.28 1.09 -0.13
C ALA A 97 -9.78 1.65 1.22
N LEU A 98 -9.57 0.78 2.20
CA LEU A 98 -9.06 1.15 3.53
C LEU A 98 -7.63 1.67 3.52
N THR A 99 -6.81 1.32 2.53
CA THR A 99 -5.46 1.86 2.39
C THR A 99 -5.40 3.08 1.50
N PHE A 100 -6.26 3.17 0.50
CA PHE A 100 -6.22 4.23 -0.51
C PHE A 100 -6.99 5.49 -0.05
N TYR A 101 -8.27 5.36 0.31
CA TYR A 101 -9.13 6.53 0.52
C TYR A 101 -8.72 7.38 1.73
N PRO A 102 -8.41 6.82 2.92
CA PRO A 102 -7.94 7.64 4.03
C PRO A 102 -6.68 8.45 3.69
N THR A 103 -5.73 7.85 2.98
CA THR A 103 -4.52 8.52 2.53
C THR A 103 -4.82 9.63 1.51
N VAL A 104 -5.70 9.40 0.54
CA VAL A 104 -6.13 10.43 -0.43
C VAL A 104 -6.82 11.59 0.28
N LEU A 105 -7.74 11.32 1.20
CA LEU A 105 -8.45 12.35 1.96
C LEU A 105 -7.49 13.18 2.80
N LEU A 106 -6.51 12.54 3.46
CA LEU A 106 -5.48 13.24 4.21
C LEU A 106 -4.60 14.13 3.30
N LEU A 107 -4.25 13.66 2.11
CA LEU A 107 -3.53 14.47 1.12
C LEU A 107 -4.35 15.68 0.68
N ILE A 108 -5.61 15.48 0.29
CA ILE A 108 -6.51 16.58 -0.13
C ILE A 108 -6.64 17.62 0.98
N TRP A 109 -6.83 17.17 2.23
CA TRP A 109 -6.93 18.08 3.36
C TRP A 109 -5.65 18.92 3.52
N GLN A 110 -4.48 18.30 3.45
CA GLN A 110 -3.20 19.02 3.50
C GLN A 110 -3.07 20.06 2.38
N LEU A 111 -3.43 19.70 1.13
CA LEU A 111 -3.33 20.59 -0.02
C LEU A 111 -4.29 21.79 0.08
N VAL A 112 -5.54 21.57 0.52
CA VAL A 112 -6.52 22.65 0.74
C VAL A 112 -5.98 23.65 1.77
N LEU A 113 -5.39 23.14 2.85
CA LEU A 113 -4.86 23.98 3.91
C LEU A 113 -3.59 24.74 3.50
N LEU A 114 -2.75 24.12 2.67
CA LEU A 114 -1.57 24.76 2.09
C LEU A 114 -1.98 25.90 1.14
N ALA A 115 -2.94 25.64 0.25
CA ALA A 115 -3.47 26.66 -0.67
C ALA A 115 -4.05 27.85 0.11
N ALA A 116 -4.82 27.58 1.17
CA ALA A 116 -5.37 28.63 2.03
C ALA A 116 -4.30 29.46 2.76
N SER A 117 -3.16 28.86 3.12
CA SER A 117 -2.05 29.59 3.77
C SER A 117 -1.21 30.45 2.82
N VAL A 118 -1.27 30.20 1.51
CA VAL A 118 -0.53 30.98 0.50
C VAL A 118 -1.38 32.11 -0.07
N ALA A 119 -2.71 31.99 0.01
CA ALA A 119 -3.65 32.98 -0.52
C ALA A 119 -3.99 34.13 0.46
N GLY A 120 -3.54 34.06 1.71
CA GLY A 120 -3.72 35.10 2.74
C GLY A 120 -2.38 35.74 3.09
#